data_AF-T1AWZ2-F1
#
_entry.id   AF-T1AWZ2-F1
#
_cell.length_a   1.000
_cell.length_b   1.000
_cell.length_c   1.000
_cell.angle_alpha   90.00
_cell.angle_beta   90.00
_cell.angle_gamma   90.00
#
_symmetry.space_group_name_H-M   'P 1'
#
loop_
_entity.id
_entity.type
_entity.pdbx_description
1 polymer ?
#
loop_
_entity_poly.entity_id
_entity_poly.type
_entity_poly.pdbx_seq_one_letter_code
_entity_poly.pdbx_strand_id
1 'polypeptide(L)'
;QTSRLSALESPDVAFDLGEAPKERPAEGNGLGNVSGLDFDIGTATVPHADIGAMPEMAEANVVSDLEPVTMSEVGTKLDLARAYMDMGDPDGARSILEEVMHEGTDVQRQEADRLLESLPG
;
A
#
# COMPACT_ATOMS: atom_id res chain seq x y z
N GLN A 1 53.35 -18.82 18.47
CA GLN A 1 53.94 -19.24 17.18
C GLN A 1 53.25 -20.53 16.73
N THR A 2 53.03 -20.64 15.41
CA THR A 2 52.79 -21.85 14.61
C THR A 2 51.51 -22.69 14.81
N SER A 3 50.55 -22.42 13.92
CA SER A 3 50.12 -23.35 12.86
C SER A 3 48.96 -24.34 13.08
N ARG A 4 48.16 -24.39 12.00
CA ARG A 4 47.33 -25.49 11.46
C ARG A 4 45.96 -25.74 12.07
N LEU A 5 44.95 -25.17 11.44
CA LEU A 5 43.69 -25.86 11.14
C LEU A 5 43.36 -25.61 9.67
N SER A 6 44.16 -26.25 8.80
CA SER A 6 43.78 -26.54 7.43
C SER A 6 42.88 -27.77 7.42
N ALA A 7 42.04 -27.85 6.40
CA ALA A 7 41.28 -28.99 5.89
C ALA A 7 39.76 -28.86 6.09
N LEU A 8 39.12 -28.60 4.95
CA LEU A 8 37.73 -28.89 4.65
C LEU A 8 37.38 -30.34 5.05
N GLU A 9 36.14 -30.58 5.46
CA GLU A 9 35.42 -31.80 5.06
C GLU A 9 33.91 -31.59 5.31
N SER A 10 33.17 -31.23 4.26
CA SER A 10 31.71 -31.39 4.24
C SER A 10 31.40 -32.88 4.03
N PRO A 11 30.28 -33.40 4.56
CA PRO A 11 29.21 -33.74 3.62
C PRO A 11 27.77 -33.59 4.16
N ASP A 12 26.88 -33.32 3.21
CA ASP A 12 25.41 -33.46 3.21
C ASP A 12 24.80 -34.39 4.28
N VAL A 13 23.92 -33.83 5.11
CA VAL A 13 22.98 -34.62 5.93
C VAL A 13 21.57 -34.31 5.44
N ALA A 14 21.00 -35.24 4.69
CA ALA A 14 19.61 -35.21 4.25
C ALA A 14 18.67 -35.46 5.44
N PHE A 15 17.75 -34.53 5.69
CA PHE A 15 16.74 -34.64 6.75
C PHE A 15 15.45 -35.19 6.16
N ASP A 16 15.25 -36.50 6.32
CA ASP A 16 14.04 -37.23 5.96
C ASP A 16 13.08 -37.27 7.17
N LEU A 17 11.95 -36.56 7.08
CA LEU A 17 10.92 -36.57 8.11
C LEU A 17 9.61 -37.15 7.54
N GLY A 18 9.57 -38.48 7.47
CA GLY A 18 8.42 -39.25 7.04
C GLY A 18 7.28 -39.31 8.09
N GLU A 19 6.08 -39.08 7.56
CA GLU A 19 4.80 -39.79 7.81
C GLU A 19 4.02 -39.58 9.14
N ALA A 20 2.77 -39.15 8.97
CA ALA A 20 1.81 -38.79 10.03
C ALA A 20 0.92 -39.98 10.48
N PRO A 21 0.47 -39.98 11.76
CA PRO A 21 -0.76 -40.66 12.13
C PRO A 21 -1.79 -39.75 12.84
N LYS A 22 -2.94 -39.61 12.16
CA LYS A 22 -4.35 -39.78 12.59
C LYS A 22 -4.80 -39.31 13.99
N GLU A 23 -5.66 -38.29 13.93
CA GLU A 23 -6.99 -38.13 14.57
C GLU A 23 -7.18 -38.53 16.05
N ARG A 24 -7.50 -37.50 16.86
CA ARG A 24 -8.21 -37.63 18.15
C ARG A 24 -9.44 -36.71 18.13
N PRO A 25 -10.55 -37.11 18.76
CA PRO A 25 -11.87 -36.54 18.48
C PRO A 25 -12.07 -35.21 19.21
N ALA A 26 -12.51 -34.19 18.47
CA ALA A 26 -13.01 -32.93 19.01
C ALA A 26 -14.52 -32.88 18.80
N GLU A 27 -15.28 -33.30 19.80
CA GLU A 27 -16.72 -33.03 19.89
C GLU A 27 -17.03 -32.47 21.28
N GLY A 28 -17.46 -31.21 21.33
CA GLY A 28 -17.72 -30.50 22.59
C GLY A 28 -18.10 -29.04 22.45
N ASN A 29 -19.00 -28.75 21.51
CA ASN A 29 -20.02 -27.68 21.50
C ASN A 29 -19.87 -26.47 22.45
N GLY A 30 -19.76 -25.25 21.91
CA GLY A 30 -19.96 -24.04 22.70
C GLY A 30 -19.64 -22.72 22.00
N LEU A 31 -20.49 -22.30 21.08
CA LEU A 31 -20.61 -20.88 20.69
C LEU A 31 -21.09 -20.11 21.94
N GLY A 32 -20.12 -19.59 22.71
CA GLY A 32 -20.35 -18.95 24.00
C GLY A 32 -19.77 -17.55 24.05
N ASN A 33 -20.53 -16.60 23.50
CA ASN A 33 -20.73 -15.29 24.10
C ASN A 33 -19.48 -14.41 24.36
N VAL A 34 -19.13 -13.55 23.40
CA VAL A 34 -18.26 -12.37 23.66
C VAL A 34 -19.02 -11.21 24.33
N SER A 35 -20.17 -11.46 24.97
CA SER A 35 -20.83 -10.46 25.83
C SER A 35 -20.09 -10.38 27.17
N GLY A 36 -18.97 -9.67 27.15
CA GLY A 36 -18.19 -9.31 28.33
C GLY A 36 -17.32 -8.08 28.13
N LEU A 37 -17.49 -7.34 27.03
CA LEU A 37 -16.94 -6.01 26.86
C LEU A 37 -18.04 -5.01 27.23
N ASP A 38 -18.03 -4.62 28.50
CA ASP A 38 -18.82 -3.51 29.04
C ASP A 38 -18.27 -2.20 28.45
N PHE A 39 -18.78 -1.82 27.28
CA PHE A 39 -18.53 -0.52 26.69
C PHE A 39 -19.58 0.44 27.27
N ASP A 40 -19.24 1.06 28.42
CA ASP A 40 -19.99 2.15 29.02
C ASP A 40 -19.87 3.40 28.12
N ILE A 41 -20.50 3.33 26.94
CA ILE A 41 -20.82 4.52 26.15
C ILE A 41 -22.04 5.14 26.81
N GLY A 42 -21.74 5.95 27.83
CA GLY A 42 -22.70 6.83 28.47
C GLY A 42 -23.55 7.48 27.38
N THR A 43 -24.85 7.20 27.45
CA THR A 43 -25.88 7.78 26.60
C THR A 43 -25.84 9.30 26.77
N ALA A 44 -25.03 9.95 25.94
CA ALA A 44 -25.09 11.38 25.73
C ALA A 44 -26.40 11.64 24.99
N THR A 45 -27.46 11.77 25.78
CA THR A 45 -28.72 12.38 25.39
C THR A 45 -28.42 13.81 24.99
N VAL A 46 -28.03 14.00 23.73
CA VAL A 46 -27.92 15.33 23.14
C VAL A 46 -29.36 15.86 23.06
N PRO A 47 -29.68 17.01 23.67
CA PRO A 47 -31.00 17.58 23.56
C PRO A 47 -31.33 17.82 22.08
N HIS A 48 -32.50 17.31 21.65
CA HIS A 48 -33.11 17.46 20.34
C HIS A 48 -33.54 18.92 20.10
N ALA A 49 -32.57 19.82 20.01
CA ALA A 49 -32.78 21.21 19.63
C ALA A 49 -32.44 21.39 18.15
N ASP A 50 -33.49 21.37 17.33
CA ASP A 50 -33.62 22.14 16.08
C ASP A 50 -32.39 22.14 15.14
N ILE A 51 -32.21 21.06 14.38
CA ILE A 51 -31.43 21.07 13.12
C ILE A 51 -32.43 21.08 11.96
N GLY A 52 -33.29 22.10 11.94
CA GLY A 52 -34.17 22.42 10.83
C GLY A 52 -33.50 23.39 9.85
N ALA A 53 -32.36 23.02 9.27
CA ALA A 53 -31.79 23.59 8.03
C ALA A 53 -30.32 23.15 7.86
N MET A 54 -30.10 21.90 7.46
CA MET A 54 -28.91 21.59 6.67
C MET A 54 -29.41 21.05 5.35
N PRO A 55 -29.09 21.68 4.20
CA PRO A 55 -29.38 21.06 2.94
C PRO A 55 -28.61 19.75 2.90
N GLU A 56 -29.38 18.66 2.81
CA GLU A 56 -28.95 17.40 2.24
C GLU A 56 -28.34 17.73 0.87
N MET A 57 -27.02 17.95 0.85
CA MET A 57 -26.25 17.93 -0.40
C MET A 57 -26.19 16.47 -0.81
N ALA A 58 -27.30 16.08 -1.44
CA ALA A 58 -27.38 15.14 -2.52
C ALA A 58 -26.04 14.97 -3.23
N GLU A 59 -25.66 13.70 -3.27
CA GLU A 59 -25.21 13.05 -4.49
C GLU A 59 -23.78 13.29 -4.98
N ALA A 60 -23.13 12.14 -5.10
CA ALA A 60 -22.17 11.85 -6.14
C ALA A 60 -20.82 12.56 -6.02
N ASN A 61 -19.90 11.91 -5.30
CA ASN A 61 -18.60 11.68 -5.95
C ASN A 61 -18.81 10.57 -7.00
N VAL A 62 -19.60 10.92 -8.02
CA VAL A 62 -19.51 10.37 -9.35
C VAL A 62 -18.01 10.25 -9.62
N VAL A 63 -17.60 9.08 -10.07
CA VAL A 63 -16.53 8.91 -11.06
C VAL A 63 -16.59 10.09 -12.03
N SER A 64 -15.97 11.20 -11.63
CA SER A 64 -16.16 12.49 -12.26
C SER A 64 -15.30 12.43 -13.47
N ASP A 65 -15.96 12.14 -14.58
CA ASP A 65 -15.36 12.10 -15.89
C ASP A 65 -14.36 10.94 -15.98
N LEU A 66 -14.61 10.03 -16.91
CA LEU A 66 -13.49 9.32 -17.51
C LEU A 66 -12.72 10.39 -18.28
N GLU A 67 -11.93 11.23 -17.56
CA GLU A 67 -10.74 11.81 -18.14
C GLU A 67 -10.08 10.65 -18.91
N PRO A 68 -9.59 10.88 -20.14
CA PRO A 68 -8.92 9.81 -20.88
C PRO A 68 -8.01 9.11 -19.88
N VAL A 69 -8.19 7.81 -19.64
CA VAL A 69 -7.59 7.14 -18.47
C VAL A 69 -6.08 7.44 -18.41
N THR A 70 -5.48 7.66 -19.57
CA THR A 70 -4.11 8.14 -19.79
C THR A 70 -3.80 9.53 -19.22
N MET A 71 -4.70 10.53 -19.29
CA MET A 71 -4.50 11.86 -18.70
C MET A 71 -4.42 11.78 -17.17
N SER A 72 -5.33 11.02 -16.55
CA SER A 72 -5.36 10.82 -15.10
C SER A 72 -4.20 9.93 -14.64
N GLU A 73 -3.86 8.90 -15.41
CA GLU A 73 -2.72 8.03 -15.14
C GLU A 73 -1.38 8.79 -15.24
N VAL A 74 -1.17 9.54 -16.32
CA VAL A 74 0.05 10.34 -16.50
C VAL A 74 0.15 11.46 -15.46
N GLY A 75 -0.98 12.08 -15.09
CA GLY A 75 -1.03 13.03 -13.97
C GLY A 75 -0.56 12.38 -12.67
N THR A 76 -1.08 11.18 -12.37
CA THR A 76 -0.65 10.40 -11.20
C THR A 76 0.84 10.05 -11.24
N LYS A 77 1.38 9.69 -12.42
CA LYS A 77 2.81 9.41 -12.62
C LYS A 77 3.68 10.64 -12.35
N LEU A 78 3.28 11.83 -12.81
CA LEU A 78 3.98 13.08 -12.51
C LEU A 78 4.02 13.39 -11.01
N ASP A 79 2.92 13.15 -10.30
CA ASP A 79 2.86 13.33 -8.85
C ASP A 79 3.71 12.31 -8.10
N LEU A 80 3.75 11.05 -8.56
CA LEU A 80 4.63 10.02 -8.03
C LEU A 80 6.10 10.41 -8.20
N ALA A 81 6.50 10.85 -9.40
CA ALA A 81 7.87 11.26 -9.67
C ALA A 81 8.35 12.38 -8.74
N ARG A 82 7.48 13.38 -8.46
CA ARG A 82 7.77 14.42 -7.46
C ARG A 82 7.98 13.84 -6.07
N ALA A 83 7.13 12.90 -5.64
CA ALA A 83 7.30 12.25 -4.35
C ALA A 83 8.63 11.47 -4.27
N TYR A 84 9.05 10.80 -5.35
CA TYR A 84 10.37 10.14 -5.41
C TYR A 84 11.53 11.13 -5.29
N MET A 85 11.44 12.30 -5.95
CA MET A 85 12.42 13.38 -5.79
C MET A 85 12.49 13.87 -4.34
N ASP A 86 11.34 14.07 -3.70
CA ASP A 86 11.25 14.53 -2.30
C ASP A 86 11.79 13.48 -1.32
N MET A 87 11.65 12.19 -1.64
CA MET A 87 12.24 11.07 -0.88
C MET A 87 13.74 10.90 -1.13
N GLY A 88 14.33 11.65 -2.06
CA GLY A 88 15.76 11.55 -2.40
C GLY A 88 16.10 10.33 -3.27
N ASP A 89 15.13 9.83 -4.03
CA ASP A 89 15.30 8.75 -5.01
C ASP A 89 15.12 9.29 -6.44
N PRO A 90 16.16 9.95 -7.00
CA PRO A 90 16.08 10.53 -8.34
C PRO A 90 16.03 9.45 -9.44
N ASP A 91 16.57 8.25 -9.19
CA ASP A 91 16.52 7.13 -10.14
C ASP A 91 15.07 6.62 -10.31
N GLY A 92 14.34 6.47 -9.20
CA GLY A 92 12.92 6.15 -9.21
C GLY A 92 12.08 7.22 -9.91
N ALA A 93 12.34 8.50 -9.60
CA ALA A 93 11.67 9.61 -10.26
C ALA A 93 11.93 9.62 -11.77
N ARG A 94 13.18 9.40 -12.19
CA ARG A 94 13.58 9.36 -13.60
C ARG A 94 12.82 8.28 -14.38
N SER A 95 12.75 7.05 -13.86
CA SER A 95 12.05 5.95 -14.52
C SER A 95 10.60 6.31 -14.82
N ILE A 96 9.91 6.94 -13.86
CA ILE A 96 8.50 7.33 -14.01
C ILE A 96 8.35 8.49 -15.00
N LEU A 97 9.26 9.48 -14.96
CA LEU A 97 9.23 10.59 -15.91
C LEU A 97 9.51 10.14 -17.35
N GLU A 98 10.36 9.13 -17.55
CA GLU A 98 10.58 8.52 -18.86
C GLU A 98 9.30 7.83 -19.39
N GLU A 99 8.48 7.22 -18.53
CA GLU A 99 7.16 6.71 -18.93
C GLU A 99 6.21 7.86 -19.34
N VAL A 100 6.19 8.95 -18.57
CA VAL A 100 5.40 10.15 -18.90
C VAL A 100 5.81 10.75 -20.25
N MET A 101 7.11 10.70 -20.59
CA MET A 101 7.62 11.16 -21.89
C MET A 101 7.06 10.36 -23.07
N HIS A 102 6.69 9.09 -22.86
CA HIS A 102 6.14 8.23 -23.92
C HIS A 102 4.61 8.25 -23.97
N GLU A 103 3.95 8.34 -22.81
CA GLU A 103 2.49 8.18 -22.68
C GLU A 103 1.73 9.51 -22.57
N GLY A 104 2.40 10.55 -22.09
CA GLY A 104 1.82 11.86 -21.84
C GLY A 104 1.58 12.70 -23.09
N THR A 105 0.73 13.71 -22.96
CA THR A 105 0.52 14.77 -23.96
C THR A 105 1.71 15.71 -24.08
N ASP A 106 1.74 16.57 -25.11
CA ASP A 106 2.79 17.60 -25.25
C ASP A 106 3.03 18.42 -23.98
N VAL A 107 1.95 18.77 -23.26
CA VAL A 107 2.04 19.53 -22.02
C VAL A 107 2.70 18.70 -20.91
N GLN A 108 2.23 17.46 -20.71
CA GLN A 108 2.75 16.56 -19.67
C GLN A 108 4.19 16.13 -19.95
N ARG A 109 4.55 15.89 -21.20
CA ARG A 109 5.93 15.61 -21.61
C ARG A 109 6.85 16.80 -21.31
N GLN A 110 6.40 18.01 -21.62
CA GLN A 110 7.19 19.21 -21.34
C GLN A 110 7.36 19.44 -19.83
N GLU A 111 6.39 19.05 -19.02
CA GLU A 111 6.49 19.05 -17.56
C GLU A 111 7.45 17.98 -17.05
N ALA A 112 7.39 16.77 -17.61
CA ALA A 112 8.32 15.69 -17.27
C ALA A 112 9.77 16.01 -17.65
N ASP A 113 9.99 16.63 -18.81
CA ASP A 113 11.31 17.08 -19.27
C ASP A 113 11.94 18.08 -18.28
N ARG A 114 11.16 19.08 -17.82
CA ARG A 114 11.62 20.02 -16.80
C ARG A 114 11.97 19.35 -15.48
N LEU A 115 11.19 18.34 -15.08
CA LEU A 115 11.47 17.58 -13.86
C LEU A 115 12.74 16.74 -14.03
N LEU A 116 12.96 16.10 -15.19
CA LEU A 116 14.17 15.35 -15.50
C LEU A 116 15.43 16.24 -15.45
N GLU A 117 15.35 17.47 -15.96
CA GLU A 117 16.45 18.45 -15.89
C GLU A 117 16.76 18.88 -14.45
N SER A 118 15.77 18.82 -13.57
CA SER A 118 15.92 19.20 -12.16
C SER A 118 16.47 18.08 -11.27
N LEU A 119 16.55 16.83 -11.78
CA LEU A 119 17.09 15.70 -11.03
C LEU A 119 18.60 15.85 -10.82
N PRO A 120 19.11 15.61 -9.60
CA PRO A 120 20.54 15.48 -9.37
C PRO A 120 21.05 14.22 -10.08
N GLY A 121 22.10 14.38 -10.91
CA GLY A 121 22.75 13.29 -11.64
C GLY A 121 23.78 12.53 -10.84
#